data_AF-M5RGL6-F1
#
_entry.id   AF-M5RGL6-F1
#
_cell.length_a   1.000
_cell.length_b   1.000
_cell.length_c   1.000
_cell.angle_alpha   90.00
_cell.angle_beta   90.00
_cell.angle_gamma   90.00
#
_symmetry.space_group_name_H-M   'P 1'
#
loop_
_entity.id
_entity.type
_entity.pdbx_description
1 polymer ?
#
loop_
_entity_poly.entity_id
_entity_poly.type
_entity_poly.pdbx_seq_one_letter_code
_entity_poly.pdbx_strand_id
1 'polypeptide(L)'
;MKEEDWNRLEGRPHPKCVSFCGRDLHVGDRVRVWPKNGSDNKDFVMAGKIAIIEDIEQDSENKVHLAVVVDREHGRDSEVTHPPGHRFFYHLEEVEPLDPS
;
A
#
# COMPACT_ATOMS: atom_id res chain seq x y z
N MET A 1 27.51 20.96 4.76
CA MET A 1 26.50 20.03 5.34
C MET A 1 26.27 19.01 4.25
N LYS A 2 26.76 17.78 4.42
CA LYS A 2 26.87 16.81 3.33
C LYS A 2 25.54 16.11 3.11
N GLU A 3 25.12 16.04 1.86
CA GLU A 3 23.96 15.29 1.35
C GLU A 3 24.12 13.76 1.53
N GLU A 4 25.28 13.33 2.03
CA GLU A 4 25.71 11.93 2.22
C GLU A 4 24.99 11.20 3.37
N ASP A 5 24.24 11.90 4.22
CA ASP A 5 23.51 11.29 5.34
C ASP A 5 22.15 10.70 4.94
N TRP A 6 21.55 11.17 3.83
CA TRP A 6 20.23 10.71 3.37
C TRP A 6 20.29 9.34 2.67
N ASN A 7 21.36 9.04 1.95
CA ASN A 7 21.50 7.81 1.17
C ASN A 7 21.77 6.55 2.03
N ARG A 8 22.00 6.71 3.35
CA ARG A 8 22.24 5.57 4.26
C ARG A 8 20.93 4.90 4.73
N LEU A 9 19.80 5.60 4.61
CA LEU A 9 18.47 5.06 4.93
C LEU A 9 17.79 4.42 3.70
N GLU A 10 18.19 4.79 2.49
CA GLU A 10 17.56 4.38 1.21
C GLU A 10 18.02 3.00 0.67
N GLY A 11 18.83 2.27 1.43
CA GLY A 11 19.42 0.98 1.01
C GLY A 11 18.76 -0.27 1.56
N ARG A 12 17.59 -0.17 2.22
CA ARG A 12 16.90 -1.38 2.67
C ARG A 12 16.25 -2.04 1.45
N PRO A 13 16.52 -3.32 1.16
CA PRO A 13 15.81 -4.01 0.10
C PRO A 13 14.32 -4.03 0.46
N HIS A 14 13.50 -3.32 -0.33
CA HIS A 14 12.06 -3.41 -0.19
C HIS A 14 11.66 -4.83 -0.60
N PRO A 15 11.03 -5.61 0.30
CA PRO A 15 10.60 -6.95 -0.02
C PRO A 15 9.66 -6.91 -1.23
N LYS A 16 9.93 -7.71 -2.26
CA LYS A 16 9.05 -7.75 -3.44
C LYS A 16 7.79 -8.58 -3.22
N CYS A 17 7.80 -9.39 -2.16
CA CYS A 17 6.71 -10.25 -1.77
C CYS A 17 6.63 -10.38 -0.25
N VAL A 18 5.42 -10.61 0.26
CA VAL A 18 5.18 -10.91 1.67
C VAL A 18 4.09 -11.97 1.80
N SER A 19 4.34 -12.98 2.63
CA SER A 19 3.36 -14.03 2.90
C SER A 19 2.43 -13.57 4.03
N PHE A 20 1.14 -13.38 3.75
CA PHE A 20 0.11 -13.02 4.71
C PHE A 20 -1.14 -13.89 4.56
N CYS A 21 -1.68 -14.38 5.68
CA CYS A 21 -2.84 -15.30 5.69
C CYS A 21 -2.69 -16.53 4.77
N GLY A 22 -1.45 -17.03 4.59
CA GLY A 22 -1.17 -18.17 3.71
C GLY A 22 -1.18 -17.86 2.21
N ARG A 23 -1.19 -16.57 1.84
CA ARG A 23 -0.98 -16.11 0.46
C ARG A 23 0.25 -15.23 0.35
N ASP A 24 0.93 -15.32 -0.77
CA ASP A 24 2.02 -14.41 -1.12
C ASP A 24 1.47 -13.21 -1.86
N LEU A 25 1.56 -12.04 -1.23
CA LEU A 25 1.24 -10.75 -1.81
C LEU A 25 2.46 -10.22 -2.54
N HIS A 26 2.30 -9.84 -3.80
CA HIS A 26 3.37 -9.27 -4.62
C HIS A 26 3.10 -7.82 -4.99
N VAL A 27 4.16 -7.07 -5.28
CA VAL A 27 4.02 -5.78 -5.98
C VAL A 27 3.32 -6.03 -7.32
N GLY A 28 2.25 -5.28 -7.57
CA GLY A 28 1.34 -5.42 -8.71
C GLY A 28 0.05 -6.19 -8.40
N ASP A 29 -0.03 -6.90 -7.26
CA ASP A 29 -1.26 -7.59 -6.87
C ASP A 29 -2.35 -6.61 -6.45
N ARG A 30 -3.60 -7.04 -6.67
CA ARG A 30 -4.79 -6.34 -6.21
C ARG A 30 -5.15 -6.78 -4.81
N VAL A 31 -5.37 -5.82 -3.94
CA VAL A 31 -5.83 -6.03 -2.57
C VAL A 31 -7.04 -5.16 -2.30
N ARG A 32 -7.90 -5.63 -1.40
CA ARG A 32 -9.01 -4.84 -0.88
C ARG A 32 -8.61 -4.20 0.43
N VAL A 33 -8.81 -2.89 0.56
CA VAL A 33 -8.41 -2.17 1.77
C VAL A 33 -9.58 -2.09 2.75
N TRP A 34 -9.30 -2.39 4.02
CA TRP A 34 -10.21 -2.32 5.16
C TRP A 34 -9.51 -1.57 6.31
N PRO A 35 -9.49 -0.23 6.26
CA PRO A 35 -8.87 0.57 7.33
C PRO A 35 -9.59 0.27 8.64
N LYS A 36 -8.85 -0.09 9.68
CA LYS A 36 -9.43 -0.30 11.02
C LYS A 36 -9.63 1.07 11.68
N ASN A 37 -10.69 1.23 12.47
CA ASN A 37 -11.04 2.48 13.17
C ASN A 37 -9.82 3.09 13.87
N GLY A 38 -9.21 4.13 13.31
CA GLY A 38 -8.04 4.80 13.88
C GLY A 38 -7.09 5.44 12.87
N SER A 39 -7.02 4.94 11.63
CA SER A 39 -6.29 5.62 10.55
C SER A 39 -7.07 6.86 10.12
N ASP A 40 -6.39 8.00 9.99
CA ASP A 40 -6.93 9.36 9.82
C ASP A 40 -8.20 9.45 8.96
N ASN A 41 -9.08 10.44 9.21
CA ASN A 41 -10.37 10.64 8.51
C ASN A 41 -10.34 10.55 6.95
N LYS A 42 -9.16 10.61 6.32
CA LYS A 42 -8.97 10.39 4.88
C LYS A 42 -9.05 8.92 4.47
N ASP A 43 -8.78 7.97 5.38
CA ASP A 43 -8.74 6.52 5.11
C ASP A 43 -10.12 5.91 4.84
N PHE A 44 -11.19 6.48 5.39
CA PHE A 44 -12.55 6.01 5.13
C PHE A 44 -12.92 5.98 3.64
N VAL A 45 -12.27 6.80 2.80
CA VAL A 45 -12.52 6.79 1.35
C VAL A 45 -12.06 5.49 0.67
N MET A 46 -11.11 4.77 1.29
CA MET A 46 -10.55 3.51 0.78
C MET A 46 -11.24 2.27 1.32
N ALA A 47 -12.07 2.41 2.35
CA ALA A 47 -12.76 1.28 2.97
C ALA A 47 -13.59 0.50 1.92
N GLY A 48 -13.22 -0.75 1.71
CA GLY A 48 -13.86 -1.65 0.76
C GLY A 48 -13.49 -1.43 -0.71
N LYS A 49 -12.55 -0.54 -1.05
CA LYS A 49 -12.04 -0.32 -2.42
C LYS A 49 -10.92 -1.29 -2.78
N ILE A 50 -10.76 -1.51 -4.08
CA ILE A 50 -9.63 -2.27 -4.62
C ILE A 50 -8.47 -1.32 -4.89
N ALA A 51 -7.29 -1.73 -4.45
CA ALA A 51 -6.04 -1.04 -4.65
C ALA A 51 -4.98 -2.02 -5.18
N ILE A 52 -3.98 -1.50 -5.88
CA ILE A 52 -2.83 -2.24 -6.39
C ILE A 52 -1.65 -1.96 -5.48
N ILE A 53 -0.92 -3.01 -5.09
CA ILE A 53 0.33 -2.88 -4.34
C ILE A 53 1.39 -2.30 -5.28
N GLU A 54 1.87 -1.10 -5.00
CA GLU A 54 2.97 -0.46 -5.74
C GLU A 54 4.33 -0.75 -5.10
N ASP A 55 4.36 -0.91 -3.77
CA ASP A 55 5.57 -1.17 -3.02
C ASP A 55 5.25 -1.85 -1.68
N ILE A 56 6.22 -2.52 -1.09
CA ILE A 56 6.09 -3.16 0.22
C ILE A 56 7.25 -2.68 1.07
N GLU A 57 6.94 -1.96 2.14
CA GLU A 57 7.92 -1.39 3.04
C GLU A 57 7.94 -2.13 4.37
N GLN A 58 9.14 -2.31 4.93
CA GLN A 58 9.32 -2.94 6.23
C GLN A 58 10.03 -1.97 7.16
N ASP A 59 9.33 -1.58 8.23
CA ASP A 59 9.87 -0.67 9.23
C ASP A 59 10.96 -1.35 10.09
N SER A 60 11.72 -0.54 10.84
CA SER A 60 12.71 -0.99 11.82
C SER A 60 12.16 -1.91 12.91
N GLU A 61 10.85 -1.89 13.19
CA GLU A 61 10.17 -2.82 14.09
C GLU A 61 9.75 -4.14 13.41
N ASN A 62 10.19 -4.43 12.18
CA ASN A 62 9.79 -5.63 11.41
C ASN A 62 8.28 -5.64 11.07
N LYS A 63 7.64 -4.46 11.05
CA LYS A 63 6.25 -4.26 10.62
C LYS A 63 6.22 -4.00 9.12
N VAL A 64 5.42 -4.78 8.40
CA VAL A 64 5.22 -4.61 6.97
C VAL A 64 4.06 -3.65 6.72
N HIS A 65 4.30 -2.68 5.83
CA HIS A 65 3.34 -1.70 5.34
C HIS A 65 3.27 -1.85 3.82
N LEU A 66 2.06 -2.00 3.30
CA LEU A 66 1.82 -2.05 1.87
C LEU A 66 1.55 -0.64 1.37
N ALA A 67 2.38 -0.18 0.44
CA ALA A 67 2.11 1.03 -0.31
C ALA A 67 1.18 0.67 -1.48
N VAL A 68 -0.06 1.16 -1.43
CA VAL A 68 -1.09 0.84 -2.42
C VAL A 68 -1.61 2.10 -3.13
N VAL A 69 -2.08 1.91 -4.36
CA VAL A 69 -2.75 2.93 -5.16
C VAL A 69 -4.12 2.42 -5.59
N VAL A 70 -5.12 3.30 -5.68
CA VAL A 70 -6.48 2.90 -6.07
C VAL A 70 -6.48 2.31 -7.48
N ASP A 71 -7.06 1.11 -7.64
CA ASP A 71 -7.32 0.52 -8.94
C ASP A 71 -8.42 1.34 -9.62
N ARG A 72 -8.08 2.00 -10.73
CA ARG A 72 -9.00 2.87 -11.48
C ARG A 72 -9.73 2.15 -12.61
N GLU A 73 -9.56 0.84 -12.78
CA GLU A 73 -9.85 0.16 -14.05
C GLU A 73 -11.34 0.09 -14.42
N HIS A 74 -12.28 0.56 -13.59
CA HIS A 74 -13.68 0.76 -14.00
C HIS A 74 -14.34 2.06 -13.48
N GLY A 75 -13.56 3.12 -13.24
CA GLY A 75 -14.06 4.43 -12.79
C GLY A 75 -14.37 5.39 -13.94
N ARG A 76 -15.43 5.13 -14.70
CA ARG A 76 -16.08 6.17 -15.51
C ARG A 76 -16.75 7.12 -14.50
N ASP A 77 -16.25 8.35 -14.43
CA ASP A 77 -16.75 9.44 -13.58
C ASP A 77 -16.34 9.37 -12.08
N SER A 78 -15.37 10.19 -11.69
CA SER A 78 -15.39 10.97 -10.44
C SER A 78 -14.13 11.84 -10.37
N GLU A 79 -14.37 13.15 -10.48
CA GLU A 79 -13.44 14.30 -10.44
C GLU A 79 -12.67 14.46 -9.12
N VAL A 80 -12.09 13.40 -8.57
CA VAL A 80 -11.13 13.55 -7.47
C VAL A 80 -9.74 13.53 -8.06
N THR A 81 -9.22 14.73 -8.30
CA THR A 81 -7.80 15.03 -8.55
C THR A 81 -7.00 14.62 -7.31
N HIS A 82 -6.85 13.33 -7.06
CA HIS A 82 -5.73 12.84 -6.27
C HIS A 82 -4.48 13.10 -7.11
N PRO A 83 -3.48 13.82 -6.58
CA PRO A 83 -2.24 14.00 -7.32
C PRO A 83 -1.72 12.62 -7.75
N PRO A 84 -1.31 12.44 -9.02
CA PRO A 84 -0.73 11.19 -9.47
C PRO A 84 0.44 10.84 -8.54
N GLY A 85 0.39 9.65 -7.93
CA GLY A 85 1.40 9.20 -6.98
C GLY A 85 1.03 9.34 -5.49
N HIS A 86 -0.22 9.65 -5.12
CA HIS A 86 -0.64 9.53 -3.72
C HIS A 86 -0.75 8.05 -3.33
N ARG A 87 0.30 7.53 -2.71
CA ARG A 87 0.38 6.18 -2.14
C ARG A 87 -0.28 6.18 -0.77
N PHE A 88 -1.08 5.16 -0.51
CA PHE A 88 -1.66 4.91 0.81
C PHE A 88 -0.91 3.76 1.45
N PHE A 89 -0.61 3.88 2.73
CA PHE A 89 0.15 2.87 3.47
C PHE A 89 -0.79 2.16 4.42
N TYR A 90 -0.92 0.85 4.27
CA TYR A 90 -1.77 0.02 5.13
C TYR A 90 -1.00 -1.14 5.71
N HIS A 91 -1.36 -1.55 6.93
CA HIS A 91 -0.86 -2.80 7.48
C HIS A 91 -1.46 -4.00 6.74
N LEU A 92 -0.76 -5.13 6.79
CA LEU A 92 -1.27 -6.41 6.28
C LEU A 92 -2.65 -6.77 6.87
N GLU A 93 -2.88 -6.45 8.14
CA GLU A 93 -4.15 -6.70 8.81
C GLU A 93 -5.30 -5.78 8.39
N GLU A 94 -5.00 -4.70 7.67
CA GLU A 94 -5.95 -3.74 7.11
C GLU A 94 -6.17 -3.95 5.61
N VAL A 95 -5.59 -5.02 5.04
CA VAL A 95 -5.83 -5.41 3.67
C VAL A 95 -6.32 -6.85 3.59
N GLU A 96 -7.09 -7.12 2.56
CA GLU A 96 -7.58 -8.44 2.21
C GLU A 96 -7.05 -8.79 0.81
N PRO A 97 -6.23 -9.86 0.69
CA PRO A 97 -5.71 -10.29 -0.60
C PRO A 97 -6.85 -10.74 -1.51
N LEU A 98 -6.89 -10.26 -2.75
CA LEU A 98 -7.81 -10.77 -3.76
C LEU A 98 -7.15 -11.92 -4.52
N ASP A 99 -7.96 -12.88 -4.96
CA ASP A 99 -7.49 -13.93 -5.85
C ASP A 99 -6.95 -13.30 -7.15
N PRO A 100 -5.71 -13.63 -7.57
CA PRO A 100 -5.27 -13.31 -8.92
C PRO A 100 -6.17 -14.09 -9.88
N SER A 101 -6.92 -13.36 -10.72
CA SER A 101 -7.71 -13.96 -11.81
C SER A 101 -6.82 -14.48 -12.93
#